data_AF-A0A9X8YP39-F1
#
_entry.id   AF-A0A9X8YP39-F1
#
_cell.length_a   1.000
_cell.length_b   1.000
_cell.length_c   1.000
_cell.angle_alpha   90.00
_cell.angle_beta   90.00
_cell.angle_gamma   90.00
#
_symmetry.space_group_name_H-M   'P 1'
#
loop_
_entity.id
_entity.type
_entity.pdbx_description
1 polymer ?
#
loop_
_entity_poly.entity_id
_entity_poly.type
_entity_poly.pdbx_seq_one_letter_code
_entity_poly.pdbx_strand_id
1 'polypeptide(L)' 'MIKKIGVLTSGGDSPGMNAAIRGVVRSALSEGLEVFGIYDGYLGLYEDRMEQ' A
#
# COMPACT_ATOMS: atom_id res chain seq x y z
N MET A 1 2.17 15.64 -11.74
CA MET A 1 0.99 14.81 -11.38
C MET A 1 1.47 13.48 -10.85
N ILE A 2 0.86 12.98 -9.79
CA ILE A 2 1.12 11.63 -9.27
C ILE A 2 0.49 10.62 -10.22
N LYS A 3 1.22 9.55 -10.54
CA LYS A 3 0.74 8.45 -11.41
C LYS A 3 0.71 7.09 -10.69
N LYS A 4 1.51 6.94 -9.64
CA LYS A 4 1.66 5.71 -8.88
C LYS A 4 1.79 6.04 -7.39
N ILE A 5 1.30 5.15 -6.53
CA ILE A 5 1.46 5.23 -5.07
C ILE A 5 1.85 3.86 -4.50
N GLY A 6 2.52 3.86 -3.34
CA GLY A 6 2.78 2.67 -2.55
C GLY A 6 1.95 2.67 -1.27
N VAL A 7 1.53 1.49 -0.79
CA VAL A 7 0.85 1.32 0.50
C VAL A 7 1.57 0.26 1.33
N LEU A 8 1.76 0.54 2.61
CA LEU A 8 2.42 -0.34 3.59
C LEU A 8 1.74 -0.20 4.94
N THR A 9 1.80 -1.25 5.76
CA THR A 9 1.46 -1.19 7.18
C THR A 9 2.70 -1.41 8.02
N SER A 10 2.84 -0.67 9.11
CA SER A 10 4.00 -0.76 10.01
C SER A 10 3.54 -0.67 11.46
N GLY A 11 4.19 -1.43 12.34
CA GLY A 11 3.79 -1.60 13.73
C GLY A 11 3.05 -2.92 13.97
N GLY A 12 2.38 -3.03 15.12
CA GLY A 12 1.57 -4.21 15.45
C GLY A 12 0.31 -4.29 14.60
N ASP A 13 -0.02 -5.48 14.12
CA ASP A 13 -1.19 -5.72 13.29
C ASP A 13 -2.49 -5.47 14.07
N SER A 14 -3.52 -4.96 13.41
CA SER A 14 -4.75 -4.50 14.08
C SER A 14 -6.00 -4.73 13.23
N PRO A 15 -7.16 -5.03 13.86
CA PRO A 15 -8.43 -5.12 13.16
C PRO A 15 -8.71 -3.87 12.31
N GLY A 16 -8.94 -4.09 11.02
CA GLY A 16 -9.30 -3.03 10.07
C GLY A 16 -8.15 -2.58 9.15
N MET A 17 -6.90 -2.99 9.37
CA MET A 17 -5.79 -2.64 8.47
C MET A 17 -6.05 -3.11 7.03
N ASN A 18 -6.56 -4.33 6.83
CA ASN A 18 -6.94 -4.83 5.51
C ASN A 18 -8.07 -4.01 4.86
N ALA A 19 -9.02 -3.52 5.66
CA ALA A 19 -10.10 -2.67 5.16
C ALA A 19 -9.56 -1.29 4.73
N ALA A 20 -8.60 -0.73 5.47
CA ALA A 20 -7.91 0.51 5.13
C ALA A 20 -7.10 0.37 3.83
N ILE A 21 -6.29 -0.69 3.70
CA ILE A 21 -5.55 -1.01 2.46
C ILE A 21 -6.53 -1.10 1.28
N ARG A 22 -7.62 -1.85 1.44
CA ARG A 22 -8.66 -1.97 0.40
C ARG A 22 -9.26 -0.61 0.03
N GLY A 23 -9.50 0.26 1.01
CA GLY A 23 -9.98 1.63 0.79
C GLY A 23 -9.01 2.45 -0.07
N VAL A 24 -7.72 2.44 0.29
CA VAL A 24 -6.66 3.14 -0.45
C VAL A 24 -6.57 2.63 -1.89
N VAL A 25 -6.46 1.31 -2.06
CA VAL A 25 -6.33 0.68 -3.39
C VAL A 25 -7.52 1.02 -4.28
N ARG A 26 -8.75 0.88 -3.76
CA ARG A 26 -9.97 1.13 -4.55
C ARG A 26 -10.11 2.59 -4.96
N SER A 27 -9.80 3.53 -4.07
CA SER A 27 -9.85 4.96 -4.37
C SER A 27 -8.76 5.37 -5.36
N ALA A 28 -7.54 4.84 -5.23
CA ALA A 28 -6.46 5.13 -6.16
C ALA A 28 -6.77 4.62 -7.58
N LEU A 29 -7.29 3.39 -7.68
CA LEU A 29 -7.70 2.83 -8.98
C LEU A 29 -8.85 3.61 -9.63
N SER A 30 -9.81 4.16 -8.86
CA SER A 30 -10.86 5.01 -9.44
C SER A 30 -10.34 6.34 -9.99
N GLU A 31 -9.22 6.83 -9.47
CA GLU A 31 -8.53 8.03 -9.97
C GLU A 31 -7.50 7.70 -11.08
N GLY A 32 -7.44 6.44 -11.54
CA GLY A 32 -6.50 6.00 -12.59
C GLY A 32 -5.04 5.92 -12.12
N LEU A 33 -4.80 5.80 -10.82
CA LEU A 33 -3.47 5.63 -10.25
C LEU A 33 -3.08 4.15 -10.20
N GLU A 34 -1.79 3.89 -10.38
CA GLU A 34 -1.17 2.59 -10.11
C GLU A 34 -0.87 2.45 -8.62
N VAL A 35 -1.04 1.25 -8.05
CA VAL A 35 -0.78 0.99 -6.64
C VAL A 35 0.21 -0.15 -6.51
N PHE A 36 1.15 -0.02 -5.58
CA PHE A 36 2.05 -1.09 -5.16
C PHE A 36 1.84 -1.38 -3.67
N GLY A 37 1.68 -2.65 -3.32
CA GLY A 37 1.79 -3.12 -1.95
C GLY A 37 3.25 -3.33 -1.57
N ILE A 38 3.67 -2.76 -0.45
CA ILE A 38 5.02 -2.91 0.09
C ILE A 38 4.93 -3.83 1.30
N TYR A 39 5.68 -4.93 1.27
CA TYR A 39 5.62 -5.95 2.32
C TYR A 39 6.41 -5.52 3.58
N ASP A 40 6.04 -6.06 4.74
CA ASP A 40 6.76 -5.90 6.01
C ASP A 40 7.10 -4.44 6.39
N GLY A 41 6.21 -3.52 6.05
CA GLY A 41 6.32 -2.12 6.39
C GLY A 41 7.58 -1.45 5.85
N TYR A 42 8.30 -0.74 6.71
CA TYR A 42 9.52 -0.04 6.31
C TYR A 42 10.69 -0.99 5.98
N LEU A 43 10.66 -2.23 6.47
CA LEU A 43 11.72 -3.21 6.14
C LEU A 43 11.62 -3.63 4.67
N GLY A 44 10.44 -4.03 4.19
CA GLY A 44 10.31 -4.38 2.77
C GLY A 44 10.45 -3.16 1.86
N LEU A 45 10.17 -1.93 2.34
CA LEU A 45 10.56 -0.72 1.62
C LEU A 45 12.08 -0.61 1.45
N TYR A 46 12.85 -0.85 2.52
CA TYR A 46 14.31 -0.83 2.49
C TYR A 46 14.89 -1.95 1.59
N GLU A 47 14.26 -3.11 1.57
CA GLU A 47 14.69 -4.29 0.81
C GLU A 47 14.13 -4.35 -0.63
N ASP A 48 13.40 -3.31 -1.06
CA ASP A 48 12.73 -3.23 -2.38
C ASP A 48 11.74 -4.40 -2.66
N ARG A 49 11.02 -4.82 -1.61
CA ARG A 49 9.99 -5.88 -1.69
C ARG A 49 8.60 -5.30 -1.91
N MET A 50 8.25 -5.08 -3.17
CA MET A 50 6.98 -4.50 -3.59
C MET A 50 6.33 -5.31 -4.72
N GLU A 51 4.99 -5.40 -4.69
CA GLU A 51 4.17 -6.00 -5.76
C GLU A 51 3.03 -5.05 -6.15
N GLN A 52 2.56 -5.16 -7.41
CA GLN A 52 1.50 -4.31 -7.97
C GLN A 52 0.11 -4.89 -7.70
#